data_AF-A0A9W8AHB8-F1
#
_entry.id   AF-A0A9W8AHB8-F1
#
_cell.length_a   1.000
_cell.length_b   1.000
_cell.length_c   1.000
_cell.angle_alpha   90.00
_cell.angle_beta   90.00
_cell.angle_gamma   90.00
#
_symmetry.space_group_name_H-M   'P 1'
#
loop_
_entity.id
_entity.type
_entity.pdbx_description
1 polymer ?
#
loop_
_entity_poly.entity_id
_entity_poly.type
_entity_poly.pdbx_seq_one_letter_code
_entity_poly.pdbx_strand_id
1 'polypeptide(L)'
;MGSTNNEDEVRRMLEQRLIESGEKEELQDLLRTGLVESGWKDQVKNQCRDIIQAKGVTNTTVDDLLQELAPKARASVPDDLKEAILLRLKTFLLTNLKELEDQSN
;
A
#
# COMPACT_ATOMS: atom_id res chain seq x y z
N MET A 1 -8.30 -30.30 -9.18
CA MET A 1 -7.31 -29.20 -9.19
C MET A 1 -7.46 -28.36 -10.46
N GLY A 2 -8.67 -27.85 -10.76
CA GLY A 2 -8.95 -27.11 -12.01
C GLY A 2 -9.53 -25.71 -11.81
N SER A 3 -9.67 -25.25 -10.56
CA SER A 3 -10.37 -24.00 -10.23
C SER A 3 -9.42 -22.79 -10.08
N THR A 4 -8.12 -23.02 -9.88
CA THR A 4 -7.14 -21.93 -9.62
C THR A 4 -6.79 -21.14 -10.88
N ASN A 5 -6.77 -21.77 -12.06
CA ASN A 5 -6.34 -21.11 -13.30
C ASN A 5 -7.23 -19.93 -13.69
N ASN A 6 -8.54 -20.05 -13.53
CA ASN A 6 -9.49 -19.00 -13.90
C ASN A 6 -9.42 -17.81 -12.92
N GLU A 7 -9.29 -18.09 -11.61
CA GLU A 7 -9.11 -17.04 -10.59
C GLU A 7 -7.79 -16.27 -10.79
N ASP A 8 -6.71 -16.98 -11.12
CA ASP A 8 -5.40 -16.38 -11.40
C ASP A 8 -5.38 -15.58 -12.72
N GLU A 9 -6.20 -15.96 -13.70
CA GLU A 9 -6.38 -15.21 -14.95
C GLU A 9 -7.17 -13.91 -14.71
N VAL A 10 -8.31 -13.99 -14.01
CA VAL A 10 -9.11 -12.81 -13.63
C VAL A 10 -8.30 -11.86 -12.77
N ARG A 11 -7.53 -12.37 -11.79
CA ARG A 11 -6.62 -11.55 -10.98
C ARG A 11 -5.63 -10.79 -11.84
N ARG A 12 -4.96 -11.47 -12.77
CA ARG A 12 -3.97 -10.85 -13.67
C ARG A 12 -4.59 -9.77 -14.55
N MET A 13 -5.79 -10.02 -15.10
CA MET A 13 -6.51 -9.02 -15.88
C MET A 13 -6.86 -7.77 -15.06
N LEU A 14 -7.32 -7.95 -13.82
CA LEU A 14 -7.65 -6.83 -12.93
C LEU A 14 -6.40 -6.07 -12.49
N GLU A 15 -5.30 -6.76 -12.18
CA GLU A 15 -4.00 -6.13 -11.89
C GLU A 15 -3.49 -5.31 -13.07
N GLN A 16 -3.63 -5.83 -14.29
CA GLN A 16 -3.27 -5.11 -15.50
C GLN A 16 -4.14 -3.87 -15.70
N ARG A 17 -5.47 -4.00 -15.56
CA ARG A 17 -6.38 -2.84 -15.63
C ARG A 17 -6.09 -1.80 -14.56
N LEU A 18 -5.73 -2.21 -13.35
CA LEU A 18 -5.36 -1.30 -12.27
C LEU A 18 -4.14 -0.43 -12.64
N ILE A 19 -3.20 -0.99 -13.40
CA ILE A 19 -2.02 -0.26 -13.90
C ILE A 19 -2.39 0.58 -15.13
N GLU A 20 -3.07 0.01 -16.12
CA GLU A 20 -3.37 0.69 -17.39
C GLU A 20 -4.35 1.85 -17.24
N SER A 21 -5.26 1.78 -16.26
CA SER A 21 -6.20 2.87 -15.95
C SER A 21 -5.57 4.04 -15.19
N GLY A 22 -4.36 3.88 -14.64
CA GLY A 22 -3.74 4.86 -13.74
C GLY A 22 -4.23 4.81 -12.29
N GLU A 23 -5.19 3.93 -11.97
CA GLU A 23 -5.77 3.83 -10.62
C GLU A 23 -4.70 3.44 -9.59
N LYS A 24 -3.71 2.63 -9.98
CA LYS A 24 -2.57 2.29 -9.11
C LYS A 24 -1.80 3.53 -8.68
N GLU A 25 -1.48 4.42 -9.62
CA GLU A 25 -0.78 5.68 -9.38
C GLU A 25 -1.62 6.59 -8.48
N GLU A 26 -2.92 6.71 -8.76
CA GLU A 26 -3.83 7.52 -7.93
C GLU A 26 -3.96 6.97 -6.49
N LEU A 27 -3.97 5.65 -6.30
CA LEU A 27 -3.94 5.01 -4.98
C LEU A 27 -2.62 5.28 -4.25
N GLN A 28 -1.49 5.27 -4.97
CA GLN A 28 -0.18 5.61 -4.39
C GLN A 28 -0.11 7.08 -3.96
N ASP A 29 -0.69 7.98 -4.73
CA ASP A 29 -0.75 9.41 -4.41
C ASP A 29 -1.70 9.70 -3.24
N LEU A 30 -2.85 9.02 -3.19
CA LEU A 30 -3.75 9.06 -2.03
C LEU A 30 -3.04 8.60 -0.76
N LEU A 31 -2.32 7.47 -0.82
CA LEU A 31 -1.53 6.97 0.30
C LEU A 31 -0.46 7.99 0.71
N ARG A 32 0.31 8.52 -0.25
CA ARG A 32 1.39 9.47 0.02
C ARG A 32 0.86 10.74 0.69
N THR A 33 -0.23 11.29 0.17
CA THR A 33 -0.88 12.49 0.71
C THR A 33 -1.41 12.23 2.11
N GLY A 34 -2.15 11.13 2.31
CA GLY A 34 -2.68 10.76 3.62
C GLY A 34 -1.60 10.51 4.68
N LEU A 35 -0.46 9.92 4.32
CA LEU A 35 0.67 9.73 5.23
C LEU A 35 1.35 11.06 5.63
N VAL A 36 1.29 12.09 4.78
CA VAL A 36 1.79 13.42 5.12
C VAL A 36 0.79 14.15 6.01
N GLU A 37 -0.49 14.17 5.63
CA GLU A 37 -1.54 14.89 6.35
C GLU A 37 -1.82 14.31 7.75
N SER A 38 -1.70 13.00 7.92
CA SER A 38 -1.81 12.34 9.24
C SER A 38 -0.60 12.57 10.14
N GLY A 39 0.46 13.23 9.65
CA GLY A 39 1.72 13.42 10.38
C GLY A 39 2.57 12.15 10.49
N TRP A 40 2.18 11.04 9.85
CA TRP A 40 2.90 9.77 9.90
C TRP A 40 4.35 9.92 9.42
N LYS A 41 4.58 10.70 8.35
CA LYS A 41 5.93 10.92 7.82
C LYS A 41 6.86 11.55 8.87
N ASP A 42 6.37 12.51 9.64
CA ASP A 42 7.15 13.18 10.69
C ASP A 42 7.34 12.27 11.91
N GLN A 43 6.32 11.49 12.26
CA GLN A 43 6.43 10.47 13.30
C GLN A 43 7.53 9.45 12.98
N VAL A 44 7.55 8.89 11.76
CA VAL A 44 8.57 7.92 11.34
C VAL A 44 9.96 8.55 11.32
N LYS A 45 10.08 9.82 10.90
CA LYS A 45 11.34 10.56 10.95
C LYS A 45 11.84 10.76 12.38
N ASN A 46 10.96 11.04 13.34
CA ASN A 46 11.33 11.17 14.74
C ASN A 46 11.77 9.82 15.33
N GLN A 47 11.02 8.74 15.08
CA GLN A 47 11.43 7.39 15.49
C GLN A 47 12.78 6.97 14.93
N CYS A 48 13.07 7.33 13.67
CA CYS A 48 14.37 7.13 13.05
C CYS A 48 15.49 7.84 13.83
N ARG A 49 15.28 9.10 14.21
CA ARG A 49 16.24 9.87 15.02
C ARG A 49 16.46 9.25 16.39
N ASP A 50 15.39 8.81 17.05
CA ASP A 50 15.45 8.19 18.37
C ASP A 50 16.27 6.89 18.33
N ILE A 51 16.09 6.06 17.29
CA ILE A 51 16.87 4.82 17.11
C ILE A 51 18.35 5.14 16.91
N ILE A 52 18.67 6.12 16.06
CA ILE A 52 20.06 6.54 15.81
C ILE A 52 20.69 7.10 17.08
N GLN A 53 19.95 7.89 17.87
CA GLN A 53 20.43 8.46 19.12
C GLN A 53 20.67 7.39 20.19
N ALA A 54 19.82 6.36 20.26
CA ALA A 54 19.95 5.27 21.22
C ALA A 54 21.11 4.32 20.89
N LYS A 55 21.33 4.01 19.60
CA LYS A 55 22.38 3.07 19.16
C LYS A 55 23.73 3.73 18.89
N GLY A 56 23.74 5.04 18.63
CA GLY A 56 24.89 5.79 18.17
C GLY A 56 25.03 5.78 16.64
N VAL A 57 25.36 6.95 16.08
CA VAL A 57 25.49 7.17 14.62
C VAL A 57 26.53 6.25 13.97
N THR A 58 27.61 5.94 14.68
CA THR A 58 28.71 5.10 14.18
C THR A 58 28.41 3.61 14.19
N ASN A 59 27.35 3.19 14.88
CA ASN A 59 26.99 1.78 15.08
C ASN A 59 25.69 1.39 14.35
N THR A 60 25.16 2.29 13.51
CA THR A 60 23.87 2.08 12.83
C THR A 60 24.08 2.16 11.32
N THR A 61 23.86 1.05 10.62
CA THR A 61 23.77 1.06 9.16
C THR A 61 22.35 1.41 8.73
N VAL A 62 22.19 1.81 7.45
CA VAL A 62 20.86 2.08 6.88
C VAL A 62 19.99 0.82 6.90
N ASP A 63 20.57 -0.34 6.63
CA ASP A 63 19.84 -1.61 6.62
C ASP A 63 19.37 -2.01 8.03
N ASP A 64 20.21 -1.86 9.06
CA ASP A 64 19.84 -2.12 10.46
C ASP A 64 18.72 -1.17 10.92
N LEU A 65 18.81 0.10 10.51
CA LEU A 65 17.79 1.10 10.79
C LEU A 65 16.47 0.75 10.11
N LEU A 66 16.50 0.33 8.84
CA LEU A 66 15.31 -0.08 8.10
C LEU A 66 14.67 -1.34 8.69
N GLN A 67 15.47 -2.34 9.07
CA GLN A 67 14.96 -3.57 9.69
C GLN A 67 14.19 -3.29 10.98
N GLU A 68 14.63 -2.32 11.77
CA GLU A 68 13.93 -1.94 13.00
C GLU A 68 12.78 -0.95 12.77
N LEU A 69 12.95 0.03 11.88
CA LEU A 69 11.99 1.10 11.66
C LEU A 69 10.80 0.64 10.81
N ALA A 70 11.02 -0.17 9.76
CA ALA A 70 9.98 -0.59 8.83
C ALA A 70 8.77 -1.28 9.50
N PRO A 71 8.93 -2.25 10.43
CA PRO A 71 7.78 -2.85 11.10
C PRO A 71 7.00 -1.83 11.96
N LYS A 72 7.70 -0.94 12.67
CA LYS A 72 7.08 0.12 13.49
C LYS A 72 6.30 1.10 12.62
N ALA A 73 6.91 1.55 11.52
CA ALA A 73 6.31 2.46 10.56
C ALA A 73 5.07 1.85 9.88
N ARG A 74 5.13 0.57 9.48
CA ARG A 74 3.97 -0.15 8.91
C ARG A 74 2.83 -0.31 9.91
N ALA A 75 3.15 -0.60 11.17
CA ALA A 75 2.15 -0.74 12.23
C ALA A 75 1.50 0.61 12.59
N SER A 76 2.22 1.73 12.46
CA SER A 76 1.72 3.06 12.80
C SER A 76 0.90 3.73 11.69
N VAL A 77 0.71 3.08 10.54
CA VAL A 77 -0.16 3.62 9.48
C VAL A 77 -1.60 3.73 10.02
N PRO A 78 -2.26 4.90 9.94
CA PRO A 78 -3.63 5.09 10.42
C PRO A 78 -4.62 4.13 9.77
N ASP A 79 -5.55 3.58 10.56
CA ASP A 79 -6.54 2.63 10.06
C ASP A 79 -7.54 3.29 9.10
N ASP A 80 -7.97 4.52 9.38
CA ASP A 80 -8.84 5.30 8.48
C ASP A 80 -8.23 5.45 7.07
N LEU A 81 -6.91 5.61 6.96
CA LEU A 81 -6.21 5.70 5.67
C LEU A 81 -6.18 4.34 4.96
N LYS A 82 -5.95 3.24 5.70
CA LYS A 82 -6.02 1.88 5.14
C LYS A 82 -7.44 1.59 4.63
N GLU A 83 -8.45 1.96 5.40
CA GLU A 83 -9.85 1.78 5.04
C GLU A 83 -10.22 2.57 3.78
N ALA A 84 -9.81 3.83 3.68
CA ALA A 84 -10.03 4.64 2.49
C ALA A 84 -9.42 4.03 1.21
N ILE A 85 -8.17 3.56 1.30
CA ILE A 85 -7.47 2.90 0.17
C ILE A 85 -8.15 1.58 -0.18
N LEU A 86 -8.49 0.76 0.81
CA LEU A 86 -9.17 -0.52 0.61
C LEU A 86 -10.55 -0.34 -0.01
N LEU A 87 -11.32 0.67 0.43
CA LEU A 87 -12.62 0.99 -0.13
C LEU A 87 -12.51 1.40 -1.59
N ARG A 88 -11.54 2.26 -1.92
CA ARG A 88 -11.30 2.70 -3.29
C ARG A 88 -10.90 1.53 -4.19
N LEU A 89 -9.97 0.68 -3.75
CA LEU A 89 -9.59 -0.53 -4.48
C LEU A 89 -10.77 -1.49 -4.67
N LYS A 90 -11.56 -1.76 -3.62
CA LYS A 90 -12.76 -2.60 -3.71
C LYS A 90 -13.76 -2.05 -4.73
N THR A 91 -13.96 -0.74 -4.73
CA THR A 91 -14.87 -0.06 -5.66
C THR A 91 -14.38 -0.23 -7.10
N PHE A 92 -13.09 0.00 -7.35
CA PHE A 92 -12.48 -0.23 -8.65
C PHE A 92 -12.65 -1.67 -9.13
N LEU A 93 -12.35 -2.65 -8.28
CA LEU A 93 -12.48 -4.08 -8.61
C LEU A 93 -13.93 -4.46 -8.92
N LEU A 94 -14.89 -4.04 -8.10
CA LEU A 94 -16.31 -4.34 -8.32
C LEU A 94 -16.84 -3.72 -9.61
N THR A 95 -16.42 -2.51 -9.95
CA THR A 95 -16.81 -1.87 -11.21
C THR A 95 -16.26 -2.65 -12.41
N ASN A 96 -14.97 -3.00 -12.38
CA ASN A 96 -14.33 -3.72 -13.48
C ASN A 96 -14.83 -5.17 -13.62
N LEU A 97 -15.17 -5.83 -12.51
CA LEU A 97 -15.77 -7.17 -12.53
C LEU A 97 -17.15 -7.16 -13.22
N LYS A 98 -18.01 -6.19 -12.90
CA LYS A 98 -19.32 -6.05 -13.55
C LYS A 98 -19.19 -5.83 -15.05
N GLU A 99 -18.25 -4.98 -15.47
CA GLU A 99 -18.01 -4.74 -16.90
C GLU A 99 -17.56 -6.01 -17.65
N LEU A 100 -16.79 -6.89 -17.00
CA LEU A 100 -16.36 -8.16 -17.59
C LEU A 100 -17.53 -9.16 -17.71
N GLU A 101 -18.43 -9.18 -16.71
CA GLU A 101 -19.64 -10.01 -16.73
C GLU A 101 -20.62 -9.53 -17.82
N ASP A 102 -20.82 -8.21 -17.95
CA ASP A 102 -21.72 -7.60 -18.94
C ASP A 102 -21.24 -7.79 -20.39
N GLN A 103 -19.93 -7.95 -20.62
CA GLN A 103 -19.35 -8.21 -21.96
C GLN A 103 -19.41 -9.68 -22.37
N SER A 104 -19.65 -10.59 -21.42
CA SER A 104 -19.72 -12.04 -21.66
C SER A 104 -21.15 -12.53 -21.91
N ASN A 105 -22.15 -11.65 -21.87
CA ASN A 105 -23.59 -11.95 -21.96
C ASN A 105 -24.21 -11.30 -23.20
#